data_AF-A0A7X7Y402-F1
#
_entry.id   AF-A0A7X7Y402-F1
#
_cell.length_a   1.000
_cell.length_b   1.000
_cell.length_c   1.000
_cell.angle_alpha   90.00
_cell.angle_beta   90.00
_cell.angle_gamma   90.00
#
_symmetry.space_group_name_H-M   'P 1'
#
loop_
_entity.id
_entity.type
_entity.pdbx_description
1 polymer ?
#
loop_
_entity_poly.entity_id
_entity_poly.type
_entity_poly.pdbx_seq_one_letter_code
_entity_poly.pdbx_strand_id
1 'polypeptide(L)' 'MGDQGILQVVKSSSLVYPDEAKSKQTEIGSQEAFQKLLKESHEDPVGFWDSVAQELEWYEPWTETLEGDLPDFKWFVNG' A
#
# COMPACT_ATOMS: atom_id res chain seq x y z
N MET A 1 7.18 27.17 -27.72
CA MET A 1 5.71 27.09 -27.66
C MET A 1 5.35 25.62 -27.47
N GLY A 2 5.41 25.11 -26.23
CA GLY A 2 5.32 23.67 -25.97
C GLY A 2 5.01 23.33 -24.50
N ASP A 3 5.51 24.11 -23.55
CA ASP A 3 5.36 23.78 -22.10
C ASP A 3 4.07 24.30 -21.46
N GLN A 4 3.43 25.30 -22.08
CA GLN A 4 2.21 25.92 -21.56
C GLN A 4 0.96 25.02 -21.72
N GLY A 5 0.95 24.15 -22.75
CA GLY A 5 -0.19 23.27 -23.01
C GLY A 5 -0.32 22.13 -22.01
N ILE A 6 0.80 21.53 -21.59
CA ILE A 6 0.80 20.41 -20.63
C ILE A 6 0.37 20.90 -19.25
N LEU A 7 0.86 22.07 -18.81
CA LEU A 7 0.46 22.69 -17.55
C LEU A 7 -1.02 23.09 -17.53
N GLN A 8 -1.60 23.45 -18.68
CA GLN A 8 -3.01 23.77 -18.79
C GLN A 8 -3.89 22.52 -18.65
N VAL A 9 -3.49 21.40 -19.25
CA VAL A 9 -4.20 20.10 -19.12
C VAL A 9 -4.21 19.62 -17.66
N VAL A 10 -3.08 19.74 -16.95
CA VAL A 10 -3.00 19.39 -15.52
C VAL A 10 -3.84 20.34 -14.65
N LYS A 11 -3.89 21.64 -14.98
CA LYS A 11 -4.76 22.58 -14.24
C LYS A 11 -6.25 22.32 -14.43
N SER A 12 -6.64 21.77 -15.59
CA SER A 12 -8.03 21.43 -15.91
C SER A 12 -8.42 19.99 -15.57
N SER A 13 -7.52 19.19 -14.99
CA SER A 13 -7.83 17.81 -14.65
C SER A 13 -8.77 17.77 -13.43
N SER A 14 -9.95 17.17 -13.59
CA SER A 14 -10.85 16.85 -12.49
C SER A 14 -10.48 15.49 -11.89
N LEU A 15 -10.46 15.40 -10.57
CA LEU A 15 -10.44 14.12 -9.87
C LEU A 15 -11.69 13.32 -10.26
N VAL A 16 -11.50 12.15 -10.86
CA VAL A 16 -12.58 11.22 -11.19
C VAL A 16 -12.49 10.05 -10.22
N TYR A 17 -13.50 9.90 -9.37
CA TYR A 17 -13.59 8.76 -8.47
C TYR A 17 -14.21 7.56 -9.20
N PRO A 18 -13.78 6.33 -8.86
CA PRO A 18 -14.44 5.14 -9.36
C PRO A 18 -15.89 5.07 -8.86
N ASP A 19 -16.76 4.54 -9.71
CA ASP A 19 -18.17 4.28 -9.39
C ASP A 19 -18.30 3.45 -8.09
N GLU A 20 -19.30 3.73 -7.26
CA GLU A 20 -19.47 3.05 -5.96
C GLU A 20 -19.62 1.53 -6.12
N ALA A 21 -20.27 1.08 -7.20
CA ALA A 21 -20.42 -0.33 -7.49
C ALA A 21 -19.07 -1.01 -7.78
N LYS A 22 -18.12 -0.30 -8.41
CA LYS A 22 -16.77 -0.79 -8.67
C LYS A 22 -15.91 -0.77 -7.40
N SER A 23 -16.04 0.28 -6.60
CA SER A 23 -15.35 0.38 -5.31
C SER A 23 -15.75 -0.75 -4.36
N LYS A 24 -17.03 -1.12 -4.31
CA LYS A 24 -17.55 -2.23 -3.50
C LYS A 24 -17.16 -3.62 -3.99
N GLN A 25 -16.76 -3.77 -5.27
CA GLN A 25 -16.25 -5.03 -5.80
C GLN A 25 -14.77 -5.28 -5.47
N THR A 26 -14.06 -4.28 -4.94
CA THR A 26 -12.68 -4.47 -4.49
C THR A 26 -12.65 -5.22 -3.16
N GLU A 27 -11.53 -5.89 -2.86
CA GLU A 27 -11.37 -6.66 -1.61
C GLU A 27 -11.58 -5.82 -0.34
N ILE A 28 -11.26 -4.52 -0.40
CA ILE A 28 -11.40 -3.58 0.71
C ILE A 28 -12.78 -2.89 0.72
N GLY A 29 -13.52 -2.93 -0.39
CA GLY A 29 -14.93 -2.52 -0.51
C GLY A 29 -15.21 -1.02 -0.37
N SER A 30 -14.26 -0.21 0.10
CA SER A 30 -14.43 1.23 0.28
C SER A 30 -13.10 1.97 0.36
N GLN A 31 -13.12 3.25 -0.01
CA GLN A 31 -11.96 4.13 0.14
C GLN A 31 -11.61 4.37 1.61
N GLU A 32 -12.61 4.44 2.50
CA GLU A 32 -12.38 4.64 3.94
C GLU A 32 -11.65 3.46 4.59
N ALA A 33 -12.04 2.23 4.26
CA ALA A 33 -11.35 1.04 4.75
C ALA A 33 -9.90 0.98 4.25
N PHE A 34 -9.65 1.39 2.98
CA PHE A 34 -8.30 1.49 2.45
C PHE A 34 -7.47 2.54 3.18
N GLN A 35 -8.04 3.72 3.46
CA GLN A 35 -7.36 4.77 4.23
C GLN A 35 -7.03 4.31 5.65
N LYS A 36 -7.91 3.55 6.29
CA LYS A 36 -7.65 2.97 7.62
C LYS A 36 -6.50 1.97 7.56
N LEU A 37 -6.52 1.05 6.61
CA LEU A 37 -5.46 0.06 6.42
C LEU A 37 -4.11 0.72 6.11
N LEU A 38 -4.12 1.73 5.25
CA LEU A 38 -2.92 2.52 4.95
C LEU A 38 -2.37 3.21 6.20
N LYS A 39 -3.25 3.79 7.04
CA LYS A 39 -2.85 4.40 8.31
C LYS A 39 -2.19 3.38 9.24
N GLU A 40 -2.78 2.18 9.36
CA GLU A 40 -2.25 1.09 10.17
C GLU A 40 -0.86 0.65 9.69
N SER A 41 -0.68 0.48 8.36
CA SER A 41 0.61 0.13 7.77
C SER A 41 1.72 1.17 8.02
N HIS A 42 1.36 2.43 8.23
CA HIS A 42 2.31 3.50 8.55
C HIS A 42 2.60 3.62 10.06
N GLU A 43 1.61 3.31 10.91
CA GLU A 43 1.76 3.39 12.37
C GLU A 43 2.56 2.21 12.92
N ASP A 44 2.32 1.00 12.41
CA ASP A 44 3.08 -0.21 12.76
C ASP A 44 3.40 -1.03 11.51
N PRO A 45 4.44 -0.64 10.75
CA PRO A 45 4.80 -1.35 9.53
C PRO A 45 5.23 -2.80 9.80
N VAL A 46 5.86 -3.08 10.95
CA VAL A 46 6.35 -4.42 11.27
C VAL A 46 5.18 -5.34 11.60
N GLY A 47 4.26 -4.94 12.49
CA GLY A 47 3.10 -5.75 12.83
C GLY A 47 2.11 -5.92 11.66
N PHE A 48 1.96 -4.88 10.83
CA PHE A 48 1.15 -4.96 9.62
C PHE A 48 1.69 -6.00 8.64
N TRP A 49 2.97 -5.91 8.29
CA TRP A 49 3.58 -6.85 7.34
C TRP A 49 3.72 -8.27 7.91
N ASP A 50 3.88 -8.42 9.23
CA ASP A 50 3.85 -9.73 9.90
C ASP A 50 2.50 -10.43 9.67
N SER A 51 1.42 -9.70 9.91
CA SER A 51 0.05 -10.22 9.75
C SER A 51 -0.24 -10.58 8.29
N VAL A 52 0.16 -9.72 7.34
CA VAL A 52 -0.03 -9.95 5.90
C VAL A 52 0.80 -11.14 5.42
N ALA A 53 2.04 -11.29 5.90
CA ALA A 53 2.90 -12.40 5.49
C ALA A 53 2.39 -13.76 5.99
N GLN A 54 1.63 -13.79 7.09
CA GLN A 54 1.01 -15.03 7.60
C GLN A 54 -0.09 -15.56 6.67
N GLU A 55 -0.66 -14.74 5.79
CA GLU A 55 -1.65 -15.17 4.81
C GLU A 55 -1.02 -15.89 3.60
N LEU A 56 0.31 -15.84 3.45
CA LEU A 56 1.05 -16.51 2.38
C LEU A 56 1.51 -17.91 2.81
N GLU A 57 1.67 -18.82 1.83
CA GLU A 57 2.25 -20.14 2.08
C GLU A 57 3.78 -20.06 2.01
N TRP A 58 4.45 -20.36 3.13
CA TRP A 58 5.90 -20.41 3.24
C TRP A 58 6.40 -21.84 3.33
N TYR A 59 7.54 -22.12 2.70
CA TYR A 59 8.21 -23.41 2.88
C TYR A 59 8.80 -23.55 4.28
N GLU A 60 9.40 -22.48 4.80
CA GLU A 60 9.82 -22.32 6.18
C GLU A 60 9.37 -20.93 6.67
N PRO A 61 8.76 -20.81 7.85
CA PRO A 61 8.33 -19.50 8.36
C PRO A 61 9.54 -18.62 8.68
N TRP A 62 9.42 -17.32 8.41
CA TRP A 62 10.44 -16.34 8.76
C TRP A 62 10.54 -16.22 10.30
N THR A 63 11.72 -15.81 10.77
CA THR A 63 11.99 -15.64 12.21
C THR A 63 11.77 -14.20 12.68
N GLU A 64 12.08 -13.23 11.82
CA GLU A 64 11.96 -11.80 12.12
C GLU A 64 11.41 -11.04 10.91
N THR A 65 10.37 -10.25 11.13
CA THR A 65 9.65 -9.56 10.05
C THR A 65 10.45 -8.40 9.45
N LEU A 66 11.22 -7.68 10.28
CA LEU A 66 12.15 -6.63 9.85
C LEU A 66 13.41 -6.69 10.72
N GLU A 67 14.55 -6.99 10.09
CA GLU A 67 15.86 -6.96 10.72
C GLU A 67 16.67 -5.77 10.20
N GLY A 68 17.21 -4.98 11.13
CA GLY A 68 18.15 -3.89 10.82
C GLY A 68 17.50 -2.51 10.65
N ASP A 69 18.35 -1.53 10.35
CA ASP A 69 18.02 -0.13 10.18
C ASP A 69 18.59 0.37 8.84
N LEU A 70 18.01 1.44 8.28
CA LEU A 70 18.53 2.06 7.05
C LEU A 70 20.04 2.37 7.20
N PRO A 71 20.88 2.03 6.20
CA PRO A 71 20.56 1.51 4.87
C PRO A 71 20.45 -0.03 4.76
N ASP A 72 20.82 -0.76 5.82
CA ASP A 72 20.92 -2.22 5.82
C ASP A 72 19.73 -2.83 6.58
N PHE A 73 18.58 -2.94 5.91
CA PHE A 73 17.40 -3.62 6.43
C PHE A 73 17.03 -4.84 5.58
N LYS A 74 16.40 -5.83 6.21
CA LYS A 74 15.86 -7.02 5.56
C LYS A 74 14.45 -7.31 6.07
N TRP A 75 13.56 -7.67 5.15
CA TRP A 75 12.22 -8.13 5.49
C TRP A 75 12.17 -9.66 5.47
N PHE A 76 11.43 -10.25 6.39
CA PHE A 76 11.15 -11.70 6.49
C PHE A 76 12.42 -12.56 6.54
N VAL A 77 13.22 -12.41 7.58
CA VAL A 77 14.51 -13.11 7.71
C VAL A 77 14.31 -14.62 7.86
N ASN A 78 15.03 -15.39 7.04
CA ASN A 78 14.97 -16.86 6.94
C ASN A 78 13.64 -17.46 6.42
N GLY A 79 12.75 -16.65 5.86
CA GLY A 79 11.54 -17.11 5.16
C GLY A 79 11.76 -17.34 3.67
#